data_AF-A0A9D8WL47-F1
#
_entry.id   AF-A0A9D8WL47-F1
#
_cell.length_a   1.000
_cell.length_b   1.000
_cell.length_c   1.000
_cell.angle_alpha   90.00
_cell.angle_beta   90.00
_cell.angle_gamma   90.00
#
_symmetry.space_group_name_H-M   'P 1'
#
loop_
_entity.id
_entity.type
_entity.pdbx_description
1 polymer ?
#
loop_
_entity_poly.entity_id
_entity_poly.type
_entity_poly.pdbx_seq_one_letter_code
_entity_poly.pdbx_strand_id
1 'polypeptide(L)'
;MNKKVSDILKYTIGALIAGALLWLALRNVQWKLVGEGLAHCKWGFILLMMAANIVSVVFRALRWELLVKPVAPTERRGTVLNAYFIGNMFNSLLPGSGEFIRCGFIRSSESSYQKVLGTVLTERIWDAISILVLVI
;
A
#
# COMPACT_ATOMS: atom_id res chain seq x y z
N MET A 1 -32.23 -8.43 -10.04
CA MET A 1 -31.71 -9.09 -8.81
C MET A 1 -31.30 -8.02 -7.82
N ASN A 2 -31.80 -8.11 -6.58
CA ASN A 2 -31.68 -7.05 -5.56
C ASN A 2 -30.20 -6.80 -5.22
N LYS A 3 -29.70 -5.56 -5.35
CA LYS A 3 -28.26 -5.21 -5.22
C LYS A 3 -27.64 -5.75 -3.92
N LYS A 4 -28.41 -5.74 -2.82
CA LYS A 4 -27.99 -6.30 -1.52
C LYS A 4 -27.64 -7.79 -1.56
N VAL A 5 -28.36 -8.61 -2.33
CA VAL A 5 -28.11 -10.07 -2.43
C VAL A 5 -26.82 -10.34 -3.21
N SER A 6 -26.54 -9.53 -4.23
CA SER A 6 -25.30 -9.65 -5.01
C SER A 6 -24.07 -9.29 -4.17
N ASP A 7 -24.16 -8.28 -3.31
CA ASP A 7 -23.05 -7.87 -2.46
C ASP A 7 -22.75 -8.88 -1.35
N ILE A 8 -23.79 -9.39 -0.66
CA ILE A 8 -23.64 -10.44 0.36
C ILE A 8 -22.97 -11.69 -0.21
N LEU A 9 -23.35 -12.10 -1.42
CA LEU A 9 -22.79 -13.27 -2.08
C LEU A 9 -21.28 -13.09 -2.36
N LYS A 10 -20.85 -11.90 -2.84
CA LYS A 10 -19.44 -11.60 -3.10
C LYS A 10 -18.59 -11.65 -1.83
N TYR A 11 -19.04 -11.04 -0.74
CA TYR A 11 -18.32 -11.06 0.53
C TYR A 11 -18.24 -12.47 1.12
N THR A 12 -19.32 -13.25 1.01
CA THR A 12 -19.36 -14.64 1.51
C THR A 12 -18.41 -15.55 0.74
N ILE A 13 -18.39 -15.43 -0.59
CA ILE A 13 -17.43 -16.16 -1.44
C ILE A 13 -16.00 -15.76 -1.10
N GLY A 14 -15.72 -14.45 -0.97
CA GLY A 14 -14.40 -13.96 -0.57
C GLY A 14 -13.94 -14.51 0.79
N ALA A 15 -14.84 -14.54 1.78
CA ALA A 15 -14.56 -15.08 3.10
C ALA A 15 -14.30 -16.60 3.05
N LEU A 16 -15.07 -17.36 2.27
CA LEU A 16 -14.85 -18.79 2.06
C LEU A 16 -13.50 -19.08 1.41
N ILE A 17 -13.13 -18.32 0.38
CA ILE A 17 -11.83 -18.44 -0.28
C ILE A 17 -10.70 -18.11 0.69
N ALA A 18 -10.81 -17.01 1.45
CA ALA A 18 -9.82 -16.65 2.45
C ALA A 18 -9.67 -17.74 3.53
N GLY A 19 -10.78 -18.29 4.02
CA GLY A 19 -10.78 -19.40 4.97
C GLY A 19 -10.13 -20.67 4.41
N ALA A 20 -10.46 -21.04 3.16
CA ALA A 20 -9.86 -22.19 2.49
C ALA A 20 -8.35 -22.02 2.27
N LEU A 21 -7.90 -20.83 1.88
CA LEU A 21 -6.48 -20.50 1.72
C LEU A 21 -5.73 -20.51 3.05
N LEU A 22 -6.33 -19.96 4.11
CA LEU A 22 -5.76 -20.02 5.46
C LEU A 22 -5.64 -21.46 5.95
N TRP A 23 -6.67 -22.28 5.74
CA TRP A 23 -6.62 -23.71 6.07
C TRP A 23 -5.53 -24.43 5.27
N LEU A 24 -5.43 -24.18 3.96
CA LEU A 24 -4.36 -24.73 3.11
C LEU A 24 -2.96 -24.31 3.57
N ALA A 25 -2.79 -23.07 4.01
CA ALA A 25 -1.51 -22.56 4.50
C ALA A 25 -1.13 -23.18 5.86
N LEU A 26 -2.11 -23.41 6.74
CA LEU A 26 -1.87 -23.87 8.10
C LEU A 26 -1.90 -25.40 8.27
N ARG A 27 -2.50 -26.16 7.35
CA ARG A 27 -2.70 -27.63 7.52
C ARG A 27 -1.41 -28.43 7.72
N ASN A 28 -0.29 -27.93 7.22
CA ASN A 28 1.02 -28.61 7.28
C ASN A 28 1.99 -27.94 8.27
N VAL A 29 1.54 -26.97 9.06
CA VAL A 29 2.41 -26.21 9.96
C VAL A 29 2.69 -27.01 11.23
N GLN A 30 3.97 -27.33 11.46
CA GLN A 30 4.42 -27.91 12.72
C GLN A 30 4.62 -26.79 13.75
N TRP A 31 3.63 -26.59 14.62
CA TRP A 31 3.63 -25.54 15.64
C TRP A 31 4.86 -25.54 16.56
N LYS A 32 5.46 -26.71 16.80
CA LYS A 32 6.69 -26.85 17.59
C LYS A 32 7.89 -26.15 16.93
N LEU A 33 8.02 -26.30 15.61
CA LEU A 33 9.08 -25.67 14.82
C LEU A 33 8.91 -24.14 14.77
N VAL A 34 7.66 -23.66 14.78
CA VAL A 34 7.35 -22.22 14.85
C VAL A 34 7.78 -21.62 16.19
N GLY A 35 7.51 -22.32 17.29
CA GLY A 35 7.93 -21.90 18.63
C GLY A 35 9.45 -21.84 18.78
N GLU A 36 10.17 -22.86 18.29
CA GLU A 36 11.63 -22.89 18.26
C GLU A 36 12.20 -21.78 17.37
N GLY A 37 11.61 -21.54 16.19
CA GLY A 37 12.00 -20.47 15.28
C GLY A 37 11.84 -19.07 15.90
N LEU A 38 10.79 -18.84 16.69
CA LEU A 38 10.59 -17.59 17.44
C LEU A 38 11.62 -17.42 18.57
N ALA A 39 11.97 -18.51 19.27
CA ALA A 39 12.95 -18.50 20.35
C ALA A 39 14.38 -18.22 19.88
N HIS A 40 14.75 -18.76 18.70
CA HIS A 40 16.06 -18.51 18.08
C HIS A 40 16.08 -17.25 17.19
N CYS A 41 14.95 -16.54 17.08
CA CYS A 41 14.88 -15.36 16.23
C CYS A 41 15.72 -14.23 16.80
N LYS A 42 16.58 -13.66 15.96
CA LYS A 42 17.38 -12.48 16.33
C LYS A 42 16.52 -11.22 16.17
N TRP A 43 15.79 -10.87 17.22
CA TRP A 43 14.89 -9.71 17.28
C TRP A 43 15.55 -8.38 16.85
N GLY A 44 16.87 -8.24 17.03
CA GLY A 44 17.62 -7.07 16.54
C GLY A 44 17.52 -6.85 15.03
N PHE A 45 17.52 -7.92 14.22
CA PHE A 45 17.34 -7.80 12.76
C PHE A 45 15.91 -7.43 12.39
N ILE A 46 14.91 -7.91 13.14
CA ILE A 46 13.51 -7.51 12.94
C ILE A 46 13.36 -6.02 13.18
N LEU A 47 13.92 -5.51 14.29
CA LEU A 47 13.85 -4.09 14.62
C LEU A 47 14.57 -3.23 13.57
N LEU A 48 15.73 -3.68 13.09
CA LEU A 48 16.45 -3.04 11.99
C LEU A 48 15.61 -3.00 10.71
N MET A 49 14.95 -4.11 10.35
CA MET A 49 14.09 -4.18 9.17
C MET A 49 12.87 -3.27 9.29
N MET A 50 12.25 -3.21 10.47
CA MET A 50 11.13 -2.31 10.76
C MET A 50 11.57 -0.85 10.63
N ALA A 51 12.72 -0.48 11.21
CA ALA A 51 13.27 0.86 11.11
C ALA A 51 13.58 1.23 9.64
N ALA A 52 14.24 0.33 8.90
CA ALA A 52 14.53 0.51 7.48
C ALA A 52 13.25 0.66 6.65
N ASN A 53 12.19 -0.08 6.98
CA ASN A 53 10.90 0.02 6.30
C ASN A 53 10.23 1.38 6.53
N ILE A 54 10.20 1.85 7.78
CA ILE A 54 9.65 3.18 8.12
C ILE A 54 10.41 4.26 7.36
N VAL A 55 11.75 4.21 7.37
CA VAL A 55 12.60 5.14 6.64
C VAL A 55 12.30 5.11 5.15
N SER A 56 12.15 3.92 4.56
CA SER A 56 11.79 3.75 3.15
C SER A 56 10.45 4.42 2.80
N VAL A 57 9.42 4.21 3.62
CA VAL A 57 8.09 4.81 3.41
C VAL A 57 8.15 6.34 3.52
N VAL A 58 8.91 6.87 4.47
CA VAL A 58 9.10 8.33 4.62
C VAL A 58 9.78 8.92 3.39
N PHE A 59 10.85 8.28 2.87
CA PHE A 59 11.51 8.76 1.66
C PHE A 59 10.59 8.76 0.44
N ARG A 60 9.73 7.74 0.31
CA ARG A 60 8.75 7.71 -0.78
C ARG A 60 7.71 8.81 -0.64
N ALA A 61 7.23 9.09 0.57
CA ALA A 61 6.30 10.19 0.84
C ALA A 61 6.91 11.55 0.49
N LEU A 62 8.18 11.78 0.86
CA LEU A 62 8.91 13.00 0.52
C LEU A 62 9.14 13.14 -1.00
N ARG A 63 9.54 12.05 -1.67
CA ARG A 63 9.67 12.04 -3.14
C ARG A 63 8.35 12.38 -3.81
N TRP A 64 7.23 11.86 -3.31
CA TRP A 64 5.93 12.15 -3.86
C TRP A 64 5.49 13.61 -3.62
N GLU A 65 5.83 14.21 -2.48
CA GLU A 65 5.63 15.64 -2.25
C GLU A 65 6.33 16.50 -3.33
N LEU A 66 7.55 16.15 -3.69
CA LEU A 66 8.29 16.85 -4.75
C LEU A 66 7.62 16.73 -6.12
N LEU A 67 7.03 15.57 -6.43
CA LEU A 67 6.31 15.34 -7.70
C LEU A 67 4.96 16.06 -7.74
N VAL A 68 4.28 16.18 -6.60
CA VAL A 68 2.97 16.82 -6.51
C VAL A 68 3.08 18.34 -6.44
N LYS A 69 4.15 18.89 -5.86
CA LYS A 69 4.39 20.34 -5.74
C LYS A 69 4.19 21.16 -7.04
N PRO A 70 4.65 20.74 -8.24
CA PRO A 70 4.38 21.46 -9.49
C PRO A 70 2.93 21.31 -9.99
N VAL A 71 2.20 20.30 -9.53
CA VAL A 71 0.83 19.99 -9.98
C VAL A 71 -0.23 20.60 -9.06
N ALA A 72 0.07 20.73 -7.77
CA ALA A 72 -0.81 21.30 -6.75
C ALA A 72 -0.02 22.26 -5.82
N PRO A 73 0.40 23.43 -6.33
CA PRO A 73 1.30 24.34 -5.60
C PRO A 73 0.67 24.97 -4.35
N THR A 74 -0.66 25.04 -4.28
CA THR A 74 -1.42 25.58 -3.15
C THR A 74 -1.46 24.65 -1.93
N GLU A 75 -1.12 23.37 -2.09
CA GLU A 75 -1.27 22.38 -1.03
C GLU A 75 -0.11 22.43 -0.03
N ARG A 76 -0.45 22.40 1.27
CA ARG A 76 0.56 22.38 2.33
C ARG A 76 1.28 21.03 2.31
N ARG A 77 2.60 21.05 2.50
CA ARG A 77 3.45 19.84 2.62
C ARG A 77 2.86 18.77 3.55
N GLY A 78 2.35 19.19 4.72
CA GLY A 78 1.73 18.27 5.68
C GLY A 78 0.49 17.56 5.13
N THR A 79 -0.33 18.24 4.33
CA THR A 79 -1.52 17.66 3.68
C THR A 79 -1.11 16.60 2.67
N VAL A 80 -0.08 16.86 1.86
CA VAL A 80 0.44 15.91 0.87
C VAL A 80 1.03 14.67 1.53
N LEU A 81 1.83 14.85 2.60
CA LEU A 81 2.38 13.72 3.36
C LEU A 81 1.28 12.89 4.02
N ASN A 82 0.28 13.54 4.64
CA ASN A 82 -0.85 12.84 5.24
C ASN A 82 -1.66 12.07 4.18
N ALA A 83 -1.91 12.65 3.01
CA ALA A 83 -2.59 11.97 1.91
C ALA A 83 -1.82 10.73 1.44
N TYR A 84 -0.48 10.78 1.42
CA TYR A 84 0.37 9.62 1.10
C TYR A 84 0.21 8.50 2.14
N PHE A 85 0.33 8.83 3.43
CA PHE A 85 0.19 7.84 4.51
C PHE A 85 -1.20 7.22 4.55
N ILE A 86 -2.26 8.03 4.41
CA ILE A 86 -3.64 7.54 4.33
C ILE A 86 -3.81 6.63 3.12
N GLY A 87 -3.31 7.04 1.95
CA GLY A 87 -3.32 6.20 0.75
C GLY A 87 -2.61 4.86 0.98
N ASN A 88 -1.45 4.87 1.62
CA ASN A 88 -0.69 3.65 1.91
C ASN A 88 -1.41 2.73 2.93
N MET A 89 -2.11 3.30 3.91
CA MET A 89 -2.98 2.52 4.81
C MET A 89 -4.10 1.83 4.05
N PHE A 90 -4.79 2.55 3.15
CA PHE A 90 -5.86 1.97 2.33
C PHE A 90 -5.35 0.92 1.34
N ASN A 91 -4.15 1.10 0.77
CA ASN A 91 -3.52 0.10 -0.08
C ASN A 91 -3.25 -1.21 0.67
N SER A 92 -2.93 -1.12 1.98
CA SER A 92 -2.72 -2.29 2.84
C SER A 92 -4.03 -3.06 3.15
N LEU A 93 -5.18 -2.39 3.10
CA LEU A 93 -6.50 -3.00 3.31
C LEU A 93 -7.11 -3.53 2.01
N LEU A 94 -7.01 -2.73 0.95
CA LEU A 94 -7.58 -3.01 -0.37
C LEU A 94 -6.54 -2.66 -1.44
N PRO A 95 -5.92 -3.66 -2.10
CA PRO A 95 -4.88 -3.42 -3.08
C PRO A 95 -5.40 -2.53 -4.21
N GLY A 96 -4.64 -1.47 -4.53
CA GLY A 96 -4.97 -0.51 -5.60
C GLY A 96 -5.93 0.62 -5.23
N SER A 97 -6.64 0.55 -4.09
CA SER A 97 -7.58 1.61 -3.67
C SER A 97 -6.89 2.88 -3.15
N GLY A 98 -5.74 2.70 -2.49
CA GLY A 98 -4.98 3.78 -1.84
C GLY A 98 -4.52 4.89 -2.78
N GLU A 99 -4.34 4.56 -4.06
CA GLU A 99 -3.86 5.49 -5.07
C GLU A 99 -4.93 6.48 -5.51
N PHE A 100 -6.18 6.03 -5.58
CA PHE A 100 -7.33 6.89 -5.84
C PHE A 100 -7.63 7.78 -4.64
N ILE A 101 -7.47 7.23 -3.43
CA ILE A 101 -7.73 7.94 -2.17
C ILE A 101 -6.73 9.09 -1.98
N ARG A 102 -5.42 8.85 -2.19
CA ARG A 102 -4.41 9.93 -2.10
C ARG A 102 -4.66 11.07 -3.10
N CYS A 103 -5.11 10.75 -4.32
CA CYS A 103 -5.46 11.76 -5.32
C CYS A 103 -6.75 12.52 -4.96
N GLY A 104 -7.69 11.85 -4.30
CA GLY A 104 -8.93 12.46 -3.80
C GLY A 104 -8.68 13.48 -2.69
N PHE A 105 -7.71 13.22 -1.81
CA PHE A 105 -7.35 14.13 -0.71
C PHE A 105 -6.59 15.39 -1.16
N ILE A 106 -5.90 15.38 -2.31
CA ILE A 106 -5.13 16.53 -2.86
C ILE A 106 -5.96 17.28 -3.92
N ARG A 107 -7.28 17.32 -3.76
CA ARG A 107 -8.15 18.03 -4.70
C ARG A 107 -8.25 19.51 -4.31
N SER A 108 -7.28 20.32 -4.73
CA SER A 108 -7.38 21.79 -4.71
C SER A 108 -8.17 22.31 -5.92
N SER A 109 -8.69 23.53 -5.81
CA SER A 109 -9.39 24.25 -6.87
C SER A 109 -8.56 24.46 -8.15
N GLU A 110 -7.22 24.36 -8.07
CA GLU A 110 -6.30 24.55 -9.21
C GLU A 110 -5.79 23.24 -9.83
N SER A 111 -5.88 22.11 -9.12
CA SER A 111 -5.29 20.83 -9.54
C SER A 111 -6.37 19.81 -9.90
N SER A 112 -6.53 19.52 -11.19
CA SER A 112 -7.44 18.48 -11.67
C SER A 112 -7.01 17.10 -11.19
N TYR A 113 -7.95 16.30 -10.68
CA TYR A 113 -7.75 14.92 -10.23
C TYR A 113 -6.96 14.08 -11.24
N GLN A 114 -7.17 14.28 -12.53
CA GLN A 114 -6.46 13.59 -13.62
C GLN A 114 -4.96 13.90 -13.65
N LYS A 115 -4.56 15.14 -13.32
CA LYS A 115 -3.14 15.53 -13.29
C LYS A 115 -2.41 14.87 -12.12
N VAL A 116 -3.06 14.80 -10.95
CA VAL A 116 -2.50 14.12 -9.77
C VAL A 116 -2.40 12.62 -10.02
N LEU A 117 -3.42 12.01 -10.64
CA LEU A 117 -3.39 10.60 -11.05
C LEU A 117 -2.29 10.30 -12.08
N GLY A 118 -2.01 11.24 -12.97
CA GLY A 118 -0.87 11.17 -13.89
C GLY A 118 0.46 11.02 -13.15
N THR A 119 0.68 11.77 -12.07
CA THR A 119 1.91 11.66 -11.27
C THR A 119 2.08 10.28 -10.63
N VAL A 120 0.97 9.68 -10.18
CA VAL A 120 0.93 8.32 -9.65
C VAL A 120 1.32 7.30 -10.72
N LEU A 121 0.77 7.44 -11.92
CA LEU A 121 1.05 6.53 -13.02
C LEU A 121 2.53 6.63 -13.45
N THR A 122 3.06 7.85 -13.55
CA THR A 122 4.48 8.10 -13.85
C THR A 122 5.39 7.50 -12.79
N GLU A 123 5.01 7.60 -11.50
CA GLU A 123 5.73 6.95 -10.39
C GLU A 123 5.81 5.43 -10.60
N ARG A 124 4.69 4.78 -10.95
CA ARG A 124 4.65 3.32 -11.18
C ARG A 124 5.46 2.86 -12.38
N ILE A 125 5.43 3.64 -13.47
CA ILE A 125 6.24 3.35 -14.65
C ILE A 125 7.72 3.42 -14.28
N TRP A 126 8.12 4.45 -13.53
CA TRP A 126 9.51 4.59 -13.11
C TRP A 126 9.96 3.48 -12.15
N ASP A 127 9.09 3.07 -11.22
CA ASP A 127 9.35 1.93 -10.35
C ASP A 127 9.55 0.64 -11.18
N ALA A 128 8.67 0.37 -12.15
CA ALA A 128 8.78 -0.79 -13.03
C ALA A 128 10.08 -0.78 -13.85
N ILE A 129 10.45 0.37 -14.41
CA ILE A 129 11.72 0.56 -15.14
C ILE A 129 12.91 0.32 -14.22
N SER A 130 12.87 0.86 -12.99
CA SER A 130 13.98 0.70 -12.03
C SER A 130 14.19 -0.76 -11.64
N ILE A 131 13.11 -1.52 -11.46
CA ILE A 131 13.18 -2.96 -11.17
C ILE A 131 13.75 -3.70 -12.38
N LEU A 132 13.30 -3.38 -13.59
CA LEU A 132 13.80 -4.01 -14.81
C LEU A 132 15.31 -3.81 -14.98
N VAL A 133 15.80 -2.58 -14.75
CA VAL A 133 17.23 -2.25 -14.84
C VAL A 133 18.05 -2.95 -13.76
N LEU A 134 17.53 -3.13 -12.56
CA LEU A 134 18.24 -3.83 -11.48
C LEU A 134 18.30 -5.35 -11.68
N VAL A 135 17.36 -5.92 -12.42
CA VAL A 135 17.27 -7.36 -12.67
C VAL A 135 18.11 -7.81 -13.87
N ILE A 136 18.32 -6.93 -14.85
CA ILE A 136 19.21 -7.15 -16.01
C ILE A 136 20.67 -6.93 -15.60
#